data_AF-A0A967K8V5-F1
#
_entry.id   AF-A0A967K8V5-F1
#
_cell.length_a   1.000
_cell.length_b   1.000
_cell.length_c   1.000
_cell.angle_alpha   90.00
_cell.angle_beta   90.00
_cell.angle_gamma   90.00
#
_symmetry.space_group_name_H-M   'P 1'
#
loop_
_entity.id
_entity.type
_entity.pdbx_description
1 polymer ?
#
loop_
_entity_poly.entity_id
_entity_poly.type
_entity_poly.pdbx_seq_one_letter_code
_entity_poly.pdbx_strand_id
1 'polypeptide(L)'
;MLTDRHLRLDGVAGGTRFRLFPQMPDLEGFAEPETVLVSPRPGTIGAGPFDGAMRVVDPIDKPEPYAFPDMPPFQGAVFPPAVPNRDGHFDHIPLDSRQFLSAHMYGSVRFVLDIWESYFGKMVDWYDPRDGFLVELVPQVAWDNAHAGIGFIETGGRINRHGEYQPFALNFDVLAHEVGHTLLFSELGIPSSAGLTPQFLAFHESMSDMVALLSTLHFESITDDLIDRTGGNLYVLNFLNRIGELSDSEQIRVASNSAVMADLADLQLAPDGEWIDPTGQGRNGHHLAQPLTGAIFDSLIEIYQDGLAQRGLIAGGLDPRGWDREAVAGSLEGFQAASSNSLALHRPAFLDALNEARDIVGLALARTWRRLDPNNLSFADVAGTYLDAMAELGQGHNLEAFARDFLARGIDVPGINVPGINVGGGGRPVEDSPPPASAPYLVRWQWIQRRRRNLSDAQAGVPEGVDSYERVYRMFDHSFRLGM
;
A
#
# COMPACT_ATOMS: atom_id res chain seq x y z
N MET A 1 13.35 1.18 23.46
CA MET A 1 13.33 -0.15 22.80
C MET A 1 13.02 -0.07 21.30
N LEU A 2 12.51 1.06 20.77
CA LEU A 2 12.26 1.25 19.32
C LEU A 2 13.50 1.75 18.53
N THR A 3 14.48 2.36 19.20
CA THR A 3 15.66 3.00 18.56
C THR A 3 16.67 2.03 17.95
N ASP A 4 16.83 0.81 18.49
CA ASP A 4 17.72 -0.21 17.91
C ASP A 4 17.11 -0.93 16.68
N ARG A 5 15.80 -0.74 16.44
CA ARG A 5 15.08 -1.29 15.27
C ARG A 5 15.08 -0.32 14.08
N HIS A 6 15.01 0.99 14.33
CA HIS A 6 15.09 2.04 13.29
C HIS A 6 16.38 1.93 12.45
N LEU A 7 17.53 1.59 13.07
CA LEU A 7 18.82 1.46 12.39
C LEU A 7 18.95 0.24 11.45
N ARG A 8 17.90 -0.58 11.28
CA ARG A 8 17.92 -1.78 10.42
C ARG A 8 16.99 -1.70 9.21
N LEU A 9 16.25 -0.61 9.05
CA LEU A 9 15.27 -0.45 7.97
C LEU A 9 15.88 0.17 6.71
N ASP A 10 16.86 1.06 6.86
CA ASP A 10 17.48 1.76 5.73
C ASP A 10 18.71 0.98 5.24
N GLY A 11 18.43 -0.13 4.57
CA GLY A 11 19.42 -1.01 3.95
C GLY A 11 19.91 -2.16 4.85
N VAL A 12 20.00 -3.34 4.26
CA VAL A 12 20.57 -4.51 4.95
C VAL A 12 22.09 -4.40 4.87
N ALA A 13 22.75 -4.21 6.02
CA ALA A 13 24.22 -4.14 6.08
C ALA A 13 24.87 -5.35 5.40
N GLY A 14 25.69 -5.09 4.37
CA GLY A 14 26.32 -6.12 3.55
C GLY A 14 25.43 -6.73 2.44
N GLY A 15 24.31 -6.08 2.12
CA GLY A 15 23.38 -6.46 1.05
C GLY A 15 23.89 -6.17 -0.37
N THR A 16 23.06 -6.49 -1.36
CA THR A 16 23.36 -6.26 -2.78
C THR A 16 22.95 -4.86 -3.21
N ARG A 17 23.83 -4.14 -3.91
CA ARG A 17 23.53 -2.79 -4.41
C ARG A 17 22.77 -2.81 -5.73
N PHE A 18 21.71 -2.01 -5.78
CA PHE A 18 20.93 -1.65 -6.96
C PHE A 18 20.79 -0.12 -7.05
N ARG A 19 20.52 0.40 -8.25
CA ARG A 19 20.16 1.80 -8.45
C ARG A 19 18.67 1.87 -8.79
N LEU A 20 17.90 2.59 -7.98
CA LEU A 20 16.46 2.71 -8.12
C LEU A 20 16.08 4.19 -8.28
N PHE A 21 15.20 4.47 -9.22
CA PHE A 21 14.52 5.75 -9.27
C PHE A 21 13.37 5.76 -8.26
N PRO A 22 13.35 6.69 -7.28
CA PRO A 22 12.27 6.76 -6.28
C PRO A 22 10.90 7.13 -6.87
N GLN A 23 10.92 7.81 -8.03
CA GLN A 23 9.78 8.32 -8.78
C GLN A 23 10.13 8.25 -10.27
N MET A 24 9.19 8.56 -11.17
CA MET A 24 9.47 8.60 -12.62
C MET A 24 10.68 9.49 -12.95
N PRO A 25 11.65 9.04 -13.77
CA PRO A 25 12.88 9.80 -14.07
C PRO A 25 12.65 11.16 -14.73
N ASP A 26 11.54 11.32 -15.46
CA ASP A 26 11.16 12.57 -16.13
C ASP A 26 10.67 13.66 -15.16
N LEU A 27 10.41 13.33 -13.89
CA LEU A 27 9.94 14.29 -12.90
C LEU A 27 11.09 15.14 -12.36
N GLU A 28 10.81 16.43 -12.15
CA GLU A 28 11.79 17.38 -11.62
C GLU A 28 12.27 16.95 -10.22
N GLY A 29 13.57 16.69 -10.09
CA GLY A 29 14.21 16.23 -8.86
C GLY A 29 14.51 14.74 -8.81
N PHE A 30 14.00 13.94 -9.76
CA PHE A 30 14.10 12.47 -9.74
C PHE A 30 14.83 11.87 -10.95
N ALA A 31 15.56 12.70 -11.70
CA ALA A 31 16.31 12.29 -12.89
C ALA A 31 17.52 11.38 -12.61
N GLU A 32 17.95 11.27 -11.34
CA GLU A 32 19.05 10.42 -10.92
C GLU A 32 18.57 9.35 -9.93
N PRO A 33 18.94 8.07 -10.11
CA PRO A 33 18.53 7.01 -9.21
C PRO A 33 19.40 6.98 -7.94
N GLU A 34 18.81 6.53 -6.84
CA GLU A 34 19.51 6.29 -5.57
C GLU A 34 20.09 4.87 -5.53
N THR A 35 21.27 4.74 -4.89
CA THR A 35 21.84 3.40 -4.65
C THR A 35 21.30 2.85 -3.34
N VAL A 36 20.54 1.76 -3.42
CA VAL A 36 19.98 1.05 -2.26
C VAL A 36 20.68 -0.29 -2.03
N LEU A 37 20.54 -0.83 -0.81
CA LEU A 37 21.01 -2.15 -0.43
C LEU A 37 19.82 -3.07 -0.13
N VAL A 38 19.70 -4.15 -0.90
CA VAL A 38 18.69 -5.20 -0.67
C VAL A 38 19.26 -6.39 0.11
N SER A 39 18.41 -7.13 0.81
CA SER A 39 18.76 -8.19 1.77
C SER A 39 19.56 -9.36 1.21
N PRO A 40 19.39 -9.82 -0.05
CA PRO A 40 20.23 -10.88 -0.58
C PRO A 40 21.71 -10.45 -0.62
N ARG A 41 22.60 -11.38 -0.25
CA ARG A 41 24.04 -11.10 -0.22
C ARG A 41 24.60 -10.95 -1.63
N PRO A 42 25.63 -10.11 -1.82
CA PRO A 42 26.29 -9.98 -3.12
C PRO A 42 26.75 -11.35 -3.64
N GLY A 43 26.41 -11.64 -4.89
CA GLY A 43 26.75 -12.89 -5.56
C GLY A 43 25.75 -14.03 -5.34
N THR A 44 24.69 -13.84 -4.54
CA THR A 44 23.60 -14.83 -4.45
C THR A 44 22.48 -14.60 -5.46
N ILE A 45 22.39 -13.42 -6.05
CA ILE A 45 21.43 -13.09 -7.11
C ILE A 45 22.08 -13.38 -8.47
N GLY A 46 21.45 -14.24 -9.27
CA GLY A 46 21.91 -14.64 -10.60
C GLY A 46 21.51 -13.66 -11.72
N ALA A 47 21.84 -14.03 -12.97
CA ALA A 47 21.43 -13.29 -14.16
C ALA A 47 19.91 -13.31 -14.35
N GLY A 48 19.34 -12.18 -14.81
CA GLY A 48 17.90 -11.98 -14.92
C GLY A 48 17.35 -11.97 -13.51
N PRO A 49 17.72 -10.94 -12.71
CA PRO A 49 17.91 -11.01 -11.27
C PRO A 49 17.08 -12.11 -10.61
N PHE A 50 17.75 -13.20 -10.25
CA PHE A 50 17.11 -14.41 -9.75
C PHE A 50 17.69 -14.81 -8.41
N ASP A 51 16.87 -14.88 -7.38
CA ASP A 51 17.28 -15.21 -6.01
C ASP A 51 16.76 -16.56 -5.49
N GLY A 52 16.08 -17.32 -6.35
CA GLY A 52 15.42 -18.58 -5.99
C GLY A 52 13.91 -18.46 -5.79
N ALA A 53 13.39 -17.27 -5.48
CA ALA A 53 11.97 -17.01 -5.25
C ALA A 53 11.36 -16.09 -6.32
N MET A 54 12.11 -15.09 -6.78
CA MET A 54 11.71 -14.18 -7.84
C MET A 54 12.74 -14.18 -8.97
N ARG A 55 12.29 -14.11 -10.22
CA ARG A 55 13.16 -13.92 -11.38
C ARG A 55 12.63 -12.81 -12.28
N VAL A 56 13.52 -12.11 -12.96
CA VAL A 56 13.11 -11.17 -14.01
C VAL A 56 13.17 -11.83 -15.38
N VAL A 57 12.07 -11.72 -16.13
CA VAL A 57 11.94 -12.16 -17.51
C VAL A 57 11.56 -10.96 -18.36
N ASP A 58 12.48 -10.49 -19.20
CA ASP A 58 12.23 -9.38 -20.12
C ASP A 58 11.92 -9.93 -21.52
N PRO A 59 10.63 -10.06 -21.88
CA PRO A 59 10.23 -10.76 -23.08
C PRO A 59 10.46 -9.93 -24.35
N ILE A 60 10.72 -10.64 -25.44
CA ILE A 60 10.68 -10.12 -26.81
C ILE A 60 9.29 -10.37 -27.38
N ASP A 61 8.65 -9.32 -27.88
CA ASP A 61 7.37 -9.38 -28.60
C ASP A 61 6.25 -10.12 -27.85
N LYS A 62 6.21 -10.01 -26.50
CA LYS A 62 5.05 -10.48 -25.72
C LYS A 62 3.84 -9.62 -26.09
N PRO A 63 2.79 -10.20 -26.72
CA PRO A 63 1.75 -9.42 -27.37
C PRO A 63 0.74 -8.85 -26.38
N GLU A 64 0.47 -9.58 -25.29
CA GLU A 64 -0.55 -9.24 -24.30
C GLU A 64 0.01 -9.47 -22.89
N PRO A 65 -0.48 -8.74 -21.88
CA PRO A 65 -0.24 -9.05 -20.47
C PRO A 65 -0.68 -10.47 -20.11
N TYR A 66 -0.20 -10.98 -18.97
CA TYR A 66 -0.69 -12.24 -18.43
C TYR A 66 -2.19 -12.16 -18.15
N ALA A 67 -2.93 -13.18 -18.55
CA ALA A 67 -4.37 -13.29 -18.31
C ALA A 67 -4.77 -14.74 -18.41
N PHE A 68 -5.68 -15.22 -17.55
CA PHE A 68 -6.11 -16.62 -17.61
C PHE A 68 -6.66 -16.96 -19.01
N PRO A 69 -6.21 -18.07 -19.64
CA PRO A 69 -5.38 -19.15 -19.07
C PRO A 69 -3.87 -18.97 -19.25
N ASP A 70 -3.42 -17.95 -19.97
CA ASP A 70 -2.01 -17.67 -20.25
C ASP A 70 -1.35 -17.03 -19.02
N MET A 71 -0.77 -17.88 -18.18
CA MET A 71 -0.11 -17.54 -16.91
C MET A 71 1.40 -17.85 -17.00
N PRO A 72 2.23 -17.32 -16.08
CA PRO A 72 3.63 -17.72 -15.98
C PRO A 72 3.80 -19.25 -15.89
N PRO A 73 4.94 -19.80 -16.34
CA PRO A 73 6.13 -19.09 -16.83
C PRO A 73 6.09 -18.73 -18.32
N PHE A 74 6.64 -17.56 -18.69
CA PHE A 74 6.77 -17.16 -20.10
C PHE A 74 7.64 -18.17 -20.88
N GLN A 75 7.21 -18.56 -22.07
CA GLN A 75 7.90 -19.54 -22.92
C GLN A 75 8.56 -18.93 -24.17
N GLY A 76 8.43 -17.62 -24.37
CA GLY A 76 8.93 -16.94 -25.57
C GLY A 76 10.41 -16.54 -25.49
N ALA A 77 10.87 -15.84 -26.54
CA ALA A 77 12.21 -15.28 -26.57
C ALA A 77 12.35 -14.12 -25.59
N VAL A 78 13.53 -13.95 -24.99
CA VAL A 78 13.81 -12.92 -23.98
C VAL A 78 15.05 -12.12 -24.36
N PHE A 79 15.11 -10.85 -23.92
CA PHE A 79 16.31 -10.02 -24.07
C PHE A 79 17.47 -10.56 -23.22
N PRO A 80 18.73 -10.19 -23.54
CA PRO A 80 19.86 -10.54 -22.69
C PRO A 80 19.67 -10.04 -21.26
N PRO A 81 19.81 -10.90 -20.24
CA PRO A 81 19.47 -10.56 -18.87
C PRO A 81 20.42 -9.52 -18.28
N ALA A 82 19.92 -8.77 -17.28
CA ALA A 82 20.78 -8.06 -16.35
C ALA A 82 21.68 -9.04 -15.58
N VAL A 83 22.97 -8.74 -15.47
CA VAL A 83 23.96 -9.60 -14.81
C VAL A 83 24.67 -8.83 -13.70
N PRO A 84 25.04 -9.47 -12.57
CA PRO A 84 25.84 -8.81 -11.55
C PRO A 84 27.28 -8.59 -12.04
N ASN A 85 27.96 -7.61 -11.46
CA ASN A 85 29.41 -7.44 -11.63
C ASN A 85 30.18 -8.51 -10.86
N ARG A 86 31.52 -8.45 -10.90
CA ARG A 86 32.40 -9.41 -10.22
C ARG A 86 32.23 -9.46 -8.70
N ASP A 87 31.77 -8.37 -8.10
CA ASP A 87 31.51 -8.27 -6.67
C ASP A 87 30.07 -8.65 -6.31
N GLY A 88 29.25 -9.03 -7.30
CA GLY A 88 27.89 -9.51 -7.09
C GLY A 88 26.82 -8.41 -7.06
N HIS A 89 27.11 -7.22 -7.57
CA HIS A 89 26.22 -6.05 -7.52
C HIS A 89 25.68 -5.62 -8.89
N PHE A 90 24.52 -4.96 -8.91
CA PHE A 90 23.80 -4.53 -10.12
C PHE A 90 23.84 -3.00 -10.34
N ASP A 91 24.39 -2.25 -9.39
CA ASP A 91 24.60 -0.80 -9.43
C ASP A 91 25.45 -0.30 -10.63
N HIS A 92 26.14 -1.19 -11.34
CA HIS A 92 26.95 -0.85 -12.51
C HIS A 92 26.17 -0.79 -13.85
N ILE A 93 24.93 -1.27 -13.90
CA ILE A 93 24.18 -1.45 -15.16
C ILE A 93 23.79 -0.09 -15.77
N PRO A 94 24.16 0.26 -17.01
CA PRO A 94 23.90 1.57 -17.61
C PRO A 94 22.40 1.93 -17.66
N LEU A 95 22.05 3.19 -17.33
CA LEU A 95 20.64 3.62 -17.17
C LEU A 95 19.84 3.58 -18.47
N ASP A 96 20.50 3.77 -19.61
CA ASP A 96 19.93 3.74 -20.96
C ASP A 96 19.79 2.30 -21.52
N SER A 97 20.16 1.30 -20.74
CA SER A 97 20.12 -0.10 -21.15
C SER A 97 18.80 -0.77 -20.76
N ARG A 98 18.36 -1.71 -21.59
CA ARG A 98 17.20 -2.56 -21.29
C ARG A 98 17.42 -3.44 -20.05
N GLN A 99 18.66 -3.81 -19.77
CA GLN A 99 19.05 -4.50 -18.53
C GLN A 99 18.75 -3.65 -17.29
N PHE A 100 18.77 -2.32 -17.39
CA PHE A 100 18.46 -1.46 -16.25
C PHE A 100 17.00 -1.58 -15.83
N LEU A 101 16.05 -1.71 -16.77
CA LEU A 101 14.65 -2.00 -16.45
C LEU A 101 14.52 -3.26 -15.60
N SER A 102 15.25 -4.31 -15.97
CA SER A 102 15.25 -5.57 -15.24
C SER A 102 15.85 -5.43 -13.83
N ALA A 103 16.98 -4.71 -13.73
CA ALA A 103 17.66 -4.50 -12.46
C ALA A 103 16.85 -3.60 -11.50
N HIS A 104 16.26 -2.52 -12.03
CA HIS A 104 15.40 -1.63 -11.27
C HIS A 104 14.16 -2.36 -10.78
N MET A 105 13.44 -3.07 -11.66
CA MET A 105 12.24 -3.81 -11.26
C MET A 105 12.51 -4.79 -10.12
N TYR A 106 13.53 -5.65 -10.25
CA TYR A 106 13.88 -6.58 -9.17
C TYR A 106 14.30 -5.85 -7.90
N GLY A 107 15.18 -4.85 -8.02
CA GLY A 107 15.69 -4.12 -6.87
C GLY A 107 14.56 -3.42 -6.11
N SER A 108 13.61 -2.80 -6.83
CA SER A 108 12.41 -2.18 -6.26
C SER A 108 11.52 -3.18 -5.54
N VAL A 109 11.17 -4.29 -6.21
CA VAL A 109 10.34 -5.35 -5.61
C VAL A 109 10.99 -5.91 -4.34
N ARG A 110 12.28 -6.23 -4.40
CA ARG A 110 13.03 -6.77 -3.25
C ARG A 110 13.17 -5.74 -2.12
N PHE A 111 13.37 -4.46 -2.44
CA PHE A 111 13.47 -3.40 -1.45
C PHE A 111 12.15 -3.20 -0.69
N VAL A 112 11.01 -3.19 -1.40
CA VAL A 112 9.68 -3.14 -0.78
C VAL A 112 9.47 -4.34 0.14
N LEU A 113 9.82 -5.54 -0.30
CA LEU A 113 9.72 -6.73 0.55
C LEU A 113 10.60 -6.63 1.80
N ASP A 114 11.83 -6.13 1.69
CA ASP A 114 12.73 -5.97 2.85
C ASP A 114 12.13 -5.03 3.91
N ILE A 115 11.53 -3.93 3.45
CA ILE A 115 10.82 -2.96 4.30
C ILE A 115 9.66 -3.65 5.03
N TRP A 116 8.78 -4.33 4.27
CA TRP A 116 7.56 -4.91 4.82
C TRP A 116 7.82 -6.16 5.67
N GLU A 117 8.80 -7.00 5.32
CA GLU A 117 9.26 -8.11 6.16
C GLU A 117 9.78 -7.64 7.52
N SER A 118 10.39 -6.45 7.57
CA SER A 118 10.78 -5.83 8.84
C SER A 118 9.57 -5.42 9.69
N TYR A 119 8.53 -4.85 9.07
CA TYR A 119 7.27 -4.53 9.76
C TYR A 119 6.54 -5.80 10.24
N PHE A 120 6.49 -6.85 9.42
CA PHE A 120 5.92 -8.15 9.82
C PHE A 120 6.77 -8.88 10.87
N GLY A 121 8.07 -8.62 10.91
CA GLY A 121 9.05 -9.32 11.74
C GLY A 121 9.31 -10.75 11.30
N LYS A 122 9.01 -11.08 10.03
CA LYS A 122 9.22 -12.39 9.41
C LYS A 122 9.43 -12.20 7.90
N MET A 123 10.01 -13.21 7.25
CA MET A 123 9.97 -13.29 5.80
C MET A 123 8.53 -13.52 5.34
N VAL A 124 8.16 -12.94 4.20
CA VAL A 124 6.85 -13.18 3.58
C VAL A 124 6.97 -14.41 2.70
N ASP A 125 6.09 -15.37 2.94
CA ASP A 125 5.92 -16.52 2.06
C ASP A 125 5.00 -16.09 0.92
N TRP A 126 5.52 -16.07 -0.31
CA TRP A 126 4.70 -15.75 -1.48
C TRP A 126 3.49 -16.68 -1.56
N TYR A 127 2.30 -16.10 -1.70
CA TYR A 127 1.09 -16.86 -1.90
C TYR A 127 1.14 -17.69 -3.20
N ASP A 128 1.23 -19.02 -3.08
CA ASP A 128 0.81 -19.99 -4.11
C ASP A 128 0.17 -21.21 -3.43
N PRO A 129 -0.98 -21.70 -3.92
CA PRO A 129 -1.50 -23.02 -3.55
C PRO A 129 -0.62 -24.23 -3.92
N ARG A 130 0.55 -24.06 -4.57
CA ARG A 130 1.41 -25.14 -5.11
C ARG A 130 2.86 -25.06 -4.62
N ASP A 131 3.48 -26.22 -4.40
CA ASP A 131 4.89 -26.33 -4.00
C ASP A 131 5.85 -25.90 -5.13
N GLY A 132 6.91 -25.14 -4.79
CA GLY A 132 7.99 -24.77 -5.72
C GLY A 132 7.74 -23.54 -6.58
N PHE A 133 6.82 -22.67 -6.13
CA PHE A 133 6.45 -21.43 -6.82
C PHE A 133 7.59 -20.44 -6.98
N LEU A 134 7.55 -19.73 -8.10
CA LEU A 134 8.49 -18.69 -8.45
C LEU A 134 7.71 -17.52 -9.04
N VAL A 135 7.98 -16.32 -8.54
CA VAL A 135 7.38 -15.08 -9.04
C VAL A 135 8.16 -14.58 -10.24
N GLU A 136 7.47 -14.37 -11.35
CA GLU A 136 8.03 -13.83 -12.57
C GLU A 136 7.79 -12.32 -12.67
N LEU A 137 8.87 -11.56 -12.76
CA LEU A 137 8.84 -10.11 -12.89
C LEU A 137 9.03 -9.76 -14.37
N VAL A 138 8.02 -9.14 -14.99
CA VAL A 138 8.05 -8.75 -16.40
C VAL A 138 8.15 -7.22 -16.50
N PRO A 139 9.31 -6.65 -16.87
CA PRO A 139 9.54 -5.21 -16.79
C PRO A 139 8.86 -4.44 -17.93
N GLN A 140 8.52 -5.08 -19.05
CA GLN A 140 7.91 -4.36 -20.15
C GLN A 140 7.05 -5.25 -21.05
N VAL A 141 5.79 -4.86 -21.19
CA VAL A 141 4.85 -5.28 -22.23
C VAL A 141 4.28 -4.04 -22.92
N ALA A 142 3.86 -4.17 -24.19
CA ALA A 142 3.25 -3.08 -24.94
C ALA A 142 1.82 -2.77 -24.46
N TRP A 143 1.72 -2.18 -23.27
CA TRP A 143 0.48 -1.95 -22.55
C TRP A 143 0.61 -0.71 -21.66
N ASP A 144 -0.39 0.18 -21.65
CA ASP A 144 -0.39 1.37 -20.79
C ASP A 144 -0.89 1.00 -19.39
N ASN A 145 -0.20 0.04 -18.75
CA ASN A 145 -0.56 -0.39 -17.41
C ASN A 145 0.49 -1.20 -16.65
N ALA A 146 0.22 -1.46 -15.37
CA ALA A 146 0.89 -2.47 -14.55
C ALA A 146 -0.16 -3.35 -13.83
N HIS A 147 0.23 -4.56 -13.43
CA HIS A 147 -0.57 -5.41 -12.55
C HIS A 147 0.26 -6.49 -11.86
N ALA A 148 -0.31 -7.06 -10.80
CA ALA A 148 0.18 -8.24 -10.12
C ALA A 148 -0.88 -9.32 -10.02
N GLY A 149 -0.43 -10.57 -10.08
CA GLY A 149 -1.28 -11.74 -9.88
C GLY A 149 -0.53 -12.86 -9.15
N ILE A 150 -1.13 -14.05 -9.11
CA ILE A 150 -0.43 -15.23 -8.57
C ILE A 150 0.74 -15.57 -9.49
N GLY A 151 1.93 -15.21 -9.06
CA GLY A 151 3.19 -15.68 -9.64
C GLY A 151 3.80 -14.73 -10.62
N PHE A 152 3.27 -13.51 -10.71
CA PHE A 152 3.91 -12.47 -11.48
C PHE A 152 3.61 -11.07 -10.96
N ILE A 153 4.52 -10.17 -11.31
CA ILE A 153 4.28 -8.75 -11.41
C ILE A 153 4.69 -8.36 -12.82
N GLU A 154 3.86 -7.61 -13.52
CA GLU A 154 4.10 -7.24 -14.90
C GLU A 154 3.78 -5.78 -15.13
N THR A 155 4.67 -5.10 -15.83
CA THR A 155 4.56 -3.68 -16.16
C THR A 155 4.64 -3.46 -17.66
N GLY A 156 3.93 -2.46 -18.13
CA GLY A 156 4.14 -1.84 -19.42
C GLY A 156 4.66 -0.43 -19.25
N GLY A 157 4.01 0.53 -19.89
CA GLY A 157 4.42 1.93 -19.87
C GLY A 157 3.63 2.80 -20.83
N ARG A 158 3.86 4.10 -20.72
CA ARG A 158 3.07 5.13 -21.39
C ARG A 158 3.90 5.93 -22.37
N ILE A 159 3.28 6.47 -23.41
CA ILE A 159 3.90 7.54 -24.20
C ILE A 159 3.57 8.89 -23.53
N ASN A 160 4.59 9.62 -23.07
CA ASN A 160 4.43 10.94 -22.47
C ASN A 160 3.99 11.99 -23.52
N ARG A 161 3.66 13.21 -23.08
CA ARG A 161 3.28 14.33 -23.97
C ARG A 161 4.33 14.71 -25.02
N HIS A 162 5.59 14.30 -24.81
CA HIS A 162 6.72 14.55 -25.71
C HIS A 162 6.92 13.41 -26.73
N GLY A 163 6.11 12.36 -26.68
CA GLY A 163 6.20 11.21 -27.57
C GLY A 163 7.21 10.15 -27.12
N GLU A 164 7.71 10.23 -25.89
CA GLU A 164 8.72 9.32 -25.34
C GLU A 164 8.04 8.23 -24.52
N TYR A 165 8.51 6.99 -24.67
CA TYR A 165 7.99 5.86 -23.89
C TYR A 165 8.60 5.86 -22.49
N GLN A 166 7.71 5.88 -21.51
CA GLN A 166 7.97 5.92 -20.08
C GLN A 166 7.61 4.55 -19.47
N PRO A 167 8.59 3.66 -19.28
CA PRO A 167 8.37 2.32 -18.74
C PRO A 167 8.02 2.41 -17.25
N PHE A 168 6.90 1.80 -16.85
CA PHE A 168 6.50 1.77 -15.44
C PHE A 168 7.43 0.92 -14.57
N ALA A 169 8.25 0.05 -15.17
CA ALA A 169 9.35 -0.62 -14.48
C ALA A 169 10.44 0.32 -13.94
N LEU A 170 10.45 1.61 -14.34
CA LEU A 170 11.32 2.62 -13.74
C LEU A 170 10.62 3.43 -12.65
N ASN A 171 9.33 3.20 -12.40
CA ASN A 171 8.59 3.86 -11.35
C ASN A 171 8.53 3.00 -10.09
N PHE A 172 9.25 3.40 -9.05
CA PHE A 172 9.24 2.67 -7.79
C PHE A 172 7.84 2.63 -7.16
N ASP A 173 7.06 3.71 -7.25
CA ASP A 173 5.75 3.77 -6.58
C ASP A 173 4.73 2.81 -7.20
N VAL A 174 4.71 2.67 -8.53
CA VAL A 174 3.89 1.70 -9.26
C VAL A 174 4.32 0.29 -8.86
N LEU A 175 5.62 -0.01 -8.90
CA LEU A 175 6.11 -1.33 -8.51
C LEU A 175 5.79 -1.66 -7.05
N ALA A 176 5.92 -0.70 -6.14
CA ALA A 176 5.58 -0.88 -4.74
C ALA A 176 4.07 -1.10 -4.53
N HIS A 177 3.22 -0.41 -5.29
CA HIS A 177 1.78 -0.66 -5.28
C HIS A 177 1.46 -2.09 -5.73
N GLU A 178 2.05 -2.56 -6.83
CA GLU A 178 1.83 -3.93 -7.32
C GLU A 178 2.31 -4.99 -6.31
N VAL A 179 3.45 -4.75 -5.67
CA VAL A 179 3.93 -5.59 -4.57
C VAL A 179 2.93 -5.57 -3.41
N GLY A 180 2.28 -4.44 -3.14
CA GLY A 180 1.22 -4.34 -2.14
C GLY A 180 0.12 -5.39 -2.31
N HIS A 181 -0.37 -5.61 -3.54
CA HIS A 181 -1.37 -6.64 -3.80
C HIS A 181 -0.84 -8.04 -3.46
N THR A 182 0.40 -8.34 -3.85
CA THR A 182 1.02 -9.65 -3.57
C THR A 182 1.24 -9.90 -2.08
N LEU A 183 1.64 -8.86 -1.33
CA LEU A 183 1.78 -8.90 0.13
C LEU A 183 0.44 -9.20 0.79
N LEU A 184 -0.64 -8.55 0.34
CA LEU A 184 -1.97 -8.76 0.89
C LEU A 184 -2.48 -10.17 0.63
N PHE A 185 -2.29 -10.73 -0.57
CA PHE A 185 -2.63 -12.15 -0.80
C PHE A 185 -1.84 -13.09 0.12
N SER A 186 -0.59 -12.76 0.41
CA SER A 186 0.27 -13.59 1.27
C SER A 186 -0.08 -13.49 2.76
N GLU A 187 -0.43 -12.29 3.25
CA GLU A 187 -0.63 -12.05 4.68
C GLU A 187 -2.10 -12.05 5.13
N LEU A 188 -3.03 -11.67 4.25
CA LEU A 188 -4.48 -11.71 4.51
C LEU A 188 -5.12 -13.00 3.96
N GLY A 189 -4.64 -13.46 2.81
CA GLY A 189 -5.22 -14.59 2.07
C GLY A 189 -6.28 -14.17 1.04
N ILE A 190 -6.78 -15.16 0.28
CA ILE A 190 -7.81 -14.97 -0.74
C ILE A 190 -9.19 -15.25 -0.13
N PRO A 191 -10.20 -14.37 -0.32
CA PRO A 191 -11.54 -14.60 0.15
C PRO A 191 -12.24 -15.70 -0.67
N SER A 192 -13.22 -16.34 -0.06
CA SER A 192 -14.21 -17.11 -0.81
C SER A 192 -14.97 -16.20 -1.79
N SER A 193 -15.67 -16.81 -2.76
CA SER A 193 -16.49 -16.06 -3.71
C SER A 193 -17.55 -15.15 -3.06
N ALA A 194 -18.01 -15.49 -1.85
CA ALA A 194 -18.93 -14.66 -1.07
C ALA A 194 -18.23 -13.51 -0.33
N GLY A 195 -16.94 -13.67 0.00
CA GLY A 195 -16.12 -12.65 0.65
C GLY A 195 -15.52 -11.62 -0.31
N LEU A 196 -15.61 -11.87 -1.62
CA LEU A 196 -15.15 -10.96 -2.66
C LEU A 196 -16.14 -9.79 -2.83
N THR A 197 -16.02 -8.81 -1.94
CA THR A 197 -16.91 -7.64 -1.88
C THR A 197 -16.25 -6.39 -2.47
N PRO A 198 -17.02 -5.34 -2.80
CA PRO A 198 -16.46 -4.04 -3.21
C PRO A 198 -15.46 -3.47 -2.20
N GLN A 199 -15.74 -3.60 -0.89
CA GLN A 199 -14.84 -3.12 0.16
C GLN A 199 -13.57 -3.97 0.28
N PHE A 200 -13.63 -5.28 -0.01
CA PHE A 200 -12.43 -6.11 -0.08
C PHE A 200 -11.50 -5.66 -1.20
N LEU A 201 -12.03 -5.43 -2.42
CA LEU A 201 -11.23 -4.93 -3.54
C LEU A 201 -10.68 -3.53 -3.27
N ALA A 202 -11.51 -2.62 -2.77
CA ALA A 202 -11.09 -1.27 -2.41
C ALA A 202 -10.07 -1.24 -1.25
N PHE A 203 -10.15 -2.20 -0.32
CA PHE A 203 -9.13 -2.39 0.70
C PHE A 203 -7.79 -2.79 0.08
N HIS A 204 -7.79 -3.70 -0.91
CA HIS A 204 -6.57 -4.07 -1.62
C HIS A 204 -5.90 -2.87 -2.28
N GLU A 205 -6.67 -2.07 -3.01
CA GLU A 205 -6.17 -0.84 -3.63
C GLU A 205 -5.64 0.17 -2.59
N SER A 206 -6.39 0.37 -1.50
CA SER A 206 -6.01 1.29 -0.43
C SER A 206 -4.71 0.87 0.27
N MET A 207 -4.56 -0.41 0.57
CA MET A 207 -3.37 -0.93 1.23
C MET A 207 -2.16 -0.96 0.30
N SER A 208 -2.35 -1.24 -1.00
CA SER A 208 -1.29 -1.13 -2.00
C SER A 208 -0.80 0.31 -2.15
N ASP A 209 -1.70 1.29 -2.10
CA ASP A 209 -1.34 2.71 -2.03
C ASP A 209 -0.52 3.05 -0.77
N MET A 210 -0.90 2.50 0.39
CA MET A 210 -0.12 2.68 1.62
C MET A 210 1.25 1.98 1.55
N VAL A 211 1.35 0.83 0.87
CA VAL A 211 2.63 0.16 0.60
C VAL A 211 3.54 1.05 -0.23
N ALA A 212 3.04 1.63 -1.32
CA ALA A 212 3.80 2.55 -2.15
C ALA A 212 4.25 3.78 -1.34
N LEU A 213 3.32 4.46 -0.68
CA LEU A 213 3.60 5.68 0.08
C LEU A 213 4.66 5.45 1.17
N LEU A 214 4.48 4.43 2.01
CA LEU A 214 5.40 4.16 3.12
C LEU A 214 6.77 3.69 2.62
N SER A 215 6.81 2.90 1.54
CA SER A 215 8.07 2.39 1.01
C SER A 215 8.88 3.51 0.35
N THR A 216 8.22 4.44 -0.35
CA THR A 216 8.88 5.60 -0.97
C THR A 216 9.54 6.50 0.07
N LEU A 217 8.97 6.60 1.28
CA LEU A 217 9.56 7.34 2.40
C LEU A 217 10.87 6.74 2.96
N HIS A 218 11.38 5.65 2.40
CA HIS A 218 12.73 5.14 2.71
C HIS A 218 13.83 5.72 1.80
N PHE A 219 13.49 6.53 0.80
CA PHE A 219 14.47 7.23 -0.03
C PHE A 219 14.86 8.57 0.59
N GLU A 220 16.16 8.85 0.65
CA GLU A 220 16.66 10.09 1.25
C GLU A 220 16.22 11.30 0.40
N SER A 221 16.30 11.21 -0.93
CA SER A 221 15.88 12.33 -1.80
C SER A 221 14.41 12.67 -1.64
N ILE A 222 13.56 11.66 -1.41
CA ILE A 222 12.12 11.81 -1.19
C ILE A 222 11.87 12.55 0.12
N THR A 223 12.42 12.06 1.24
CA THR A 223 12.20 12.69 2.54
C THR A 223 12.79 14.10 2.59
N ASP A 224 13.93 14.32 1.92
CA ASP A 224 14.56 15.62 1.80
C ASP A 224 13.73 16.61 0.99
N ASP A 225 13.31 16.24 -0.22
CA ASP A 225 12.47 17.07 -1.09
C ASP A 225 11.13 17.39 -0.42
N LEU A 226 10.54 16.41 0.28
CA LEU A 226 9.29 16.59 1.01
C LEU A 226 9.41 17.68 2.06
N ILE A 227 10.41 17.55 2.93
CA ILE A 227 10.60 18.47 4.05
C ILE A 227 10.95 19.87 3.53
N ASP A 228 11.76 19.96 2.48
CA ASP A 228 12.18 21.24 1.90
C ASP A 228 11.01 21.95 1.19
N ARG A 229 10.21 21.23 0.38
CA ARG A 229 9.04 21.81 -0.32
C ARG A 229 7.90 22.18 0.62
N THR A 230 7.71 21.39 1.69
CA THR A 230 6.63 21.63 2.66
C THR A 230 7.03 22.60 3.77
N GLY A 231 8.31 22.94 3.92
CA GLY A 231 8.82 23.63 5.10
C GLY A 231 8.53 22.86 6.40
N GLY A 232 8.46 21.52 6.31
CA GLY A 232 8.11 20.62 7.41
C GLY A 232 6.62 20.50 7.74
N ASN A 233 5.74 21.20 7.01
CA ASN A 233 4.29 21.15 7.22
C ASN A 233 3.60 20.22 6.21
N LEU A 234 3.34 18.98 6.61
CA LEU A 234 2.78 17.98 5.70
C LEU A 234 1.29 18.18 5.36
N TYR A 235 0.59 19.16 5.94
CA TYR A 235 -0.78 19.53 5.55
C TYR A 235 -0.84 20.31 4.23
N VAL A 236 0.28 20.86 3.75
CA VAL A 236 0.33 21.51 2.44
C VAL A 236 0.39 20.46 1.33
N LEU A 237 -0.10 20.82 0.13
CA LEU A 237 0.01 19.94 -1.03
C LEU A 237 1.48 19.61 -1.32
N ASN A 238 1.80 18.32 -1.34
CA ASN A 238 3.14 17.78 -1.57
C ASN A 238 3.07 16.46 -2.33
N PHE A 239 4.21 15.87 -2.70
CA PHE A 239 4.19 14.63 -3.49
C PHE A 239 3.71 13.41 -2.67
N LEU A 240 3.82 13.35 -1.33
CA LEU A 240 3.18 12.25 -0.56
C LEU A 240 1.67 12.27 -0.68
N ASN A 241 1.11 13.45 -0.95
CA ASN A 241 -0.30 13.56 -1.25
C ASN A 241 -0.63 12.95 -2.61
N ARG A 242 0.34 12.49 -3.42
CA ARG A 242 0.17 11.95 -4.78
C ARG A 242 0.79 10.56 -4.87
N ILE A 243 0.11 9.61 -5.50
CA ILE A 243 0.61 8.25 -5.73
C ILE A 243 0.57 8.02 -7.23
N GLY A 244 1.68 7.51 -7.81
CA GLY A 244 1.79 7.25 -9.23
C GLY A 244 1.90 8.54 -10.03
N GLU A 245 2.84 9.43 -9.70
CA GLU A 245 3.03 10.65 -10.48
C GLU A 245 3.70 10.28 -11.82
N LEU A 246 2.97 10.45 -12.93
CA LEU A 246 3.48 10.15 -14.28
C LEU A 246 4.01 11.41 -14.97
N SER A 247 3.52 12.60 -14.61
CA SER A 247 4.02 13.92 -15.03
C SER A 247 3.44 15.05 -14.17
N ASP A 248 3.91 16.29 -14.34
CA ASP A 248 3.39 17.51 -13.67
C ASP A 248 1.85 17.68 -13.74
N SER A 249 1.21 17.07 -14.74
CA SER A 249 -0.23 17.18 -15.02
C SER A 249 -0.99 15.85 -14.96
N GLU A 250 -0.30 14.72 -14.84
CA GLU A 250 -0.93 13.39 -14.85
C GLU A 250 -0.59 12.67 -13.54
N GLN A 251 -1.60 12.63 -12.67
CA GLN A 251 -1.55 12.01 -11.35
C GLN A 251 -2.45 10.79 -11.38
N ILE A 252 -1.99 9.67 -10.82
CA ILE A 252 -2.83 8.47 -10.74
C ILE A 252 -3.77 8.56 -9.53
N ARG A 253 -3.27 8.88 -8.32
CA ARG A 253 -4.09 8.98 -7.08
C ARG A 253 -3.59 10.04 -6.09
N VAL A 254 -4.44 10.41 -5.12
CA VAL A 254 -4.13 11.41 -4.09
C VAL A 254 -4.40 10.84 -2.68
N ALA A 255 -3.36 10.63 -1.86
CA ALA A 255 -3.50 10.13 -0.49
C ALA A 255 -4.19 11.16 0.42
N SER A 256 -3.82 12.43 0.31
CA SER A 256 -4.52 13.54 0.97
C SER A 256 -5.77 13.96 0.17
N ASN A 257 -6.83 13.18 0.28
CA ASN A 257 -8.10 13.44 -0.38
C ASN A 257 -9.22 13.81 0.61
N SER A 258 -10.34 14.31 0.08
CA SER A 258 -11.58 14.59 0.84
C SER A 258 -12.70 13.60 0.52
N ALA A 259 -12.38 12.43 -0.05
CA ALA A 259 -13.39 11.46 -0.44
C ALA A 259 -14.09 10.90 0.80
N VAL A 260 -15.40 10.77 0.73
CA VAL A 260 -16.22 10.17 1.79
C VAL A 260 -17.05 9.02 1.23
N MET A 261 -17.39 8.05 2.07
CA MET A 261 -18.20 6.88 1.67
C MET A 261 -19.56 7.26 1.07
N ALA A 262 -20.13 8.40 1.49
CA ALA A 262 -21.39 8.91 0.94
C ALA A 262 -21.29 9.25 -0.56
N ASP A 263 -20.14 9.73 -1.02
CA ASP A 263 -19.89 10.08 -2.43
C ASP A 263 -19.80 8.85 -3.33
N LEU A 264 -19.74 7.65 -2.74
CA LEU A 264 -19.50 6.37 -3.42
C LEU A 264 -20.63 5.37 -3.14
N ALA A 265 -21.70 5.79 -2.46
CA ALA A 265 -22.77 4.92 -1.98
C ALA A 265 -23.59 4.25 -3.10
N ASP A 266 -23.54 4.79 -4.31
CA ASP A 266 -24.23 4.30 -5.50
C ASP A 266 -23.34 3.46 -6.43
N LEU A 267 -22.03 3.38 -6.16
CA LEU A 267 -21.08 2.58 -6.92
C LEU A 267 -21.32 1.08 -6.67
N GLN A 268 -21.40 0.30 -7.74
CA GLN A 268 -21.73 -1.12 -7.69
C GLN A 268 -20.66 -1.98 -8.36
N LEU A 269 -20.53 -3.22 -7.90
CA LEU A 269 -19.70 -4.25 -8.53
C LEU A 269 -20.63 -5.32 -9.11
N ALA A 270 -20.52 -5.55 -10.41
CA ALA A 270 -21.25 -6.61 -11.10
C ALA A 270 -20.65 -8.00 -10.81
N PRO A 271 -21.44 -9.09 -10.96
CA PRO A 271 -20.96 -10.45 -10.68
C PRO A 271 -19.77 -10.94 -11.52
N ASP A 272 -19.51 -10.28 -12.65
CA ASP A 272 -18.39 -10.55 -13.56
C ASP A 272 -17.14 -9.71 -13.25
N GLY A 273 -17.21 -8.80 -12.26
CA GLY A 273 -16.11 -7.95 -11.84
C GLY A 273 -16.19 -6.51 -12.36
N GLU A 274 -17.15 -6.19 -13.22
CA GLU A 274 -17.27 -4.83 -13.78
C GLU A 274 -17.80 -3.83 -12.74
N TRP A 275 -17.15 -2.67 -12.65
CA TRP A 275 -17.64 -1.55 -11.84
C TRP A 275 -18.73 -0.78 -12.59
N ILE A 276 -19.91 -0.67 -11.99
CA ILE A 276 -21.03 0.09 -12.52
C ILE A 276 -21.11 1.42 -11.77
N ASP A 277 -20.84 2.50 -12.48
CA ASP A 277 -20.93 3.87 -11.98
C ASP A 277 -22.18 4.60 -12.55
N PRO A 278 -23.25 4.78 -11.76
CA PRO A 278 -24.46 5.46 -12.21
C PRO A 278 -24.30 6.95 -12.53
N THR A 279 -23.24 7.62 -12.05
CA THR A 279 -23.00 9.05 -12.33
C THR A 279 -22.32 9.26 -13.68
N GLY A 280 -21.77 8.20 -14.29
CA GLY A 280 -21.03 8.26 -15.54
C GLY A 280 -19.65 8.92 -15.40
N GLN A 281 -19.12 9.04 -14.19
CA GLN A 281 -17.80 9.63 -13.91
C GLN A 281 -16.65 8.63 -14.05
N GLY A 282 -16.95 7.35 -14.27
CA GLY A 282 -15.93 6.29 -14.38
C GLY A 282 -15.35 5.87 -13.03
N ARG A 283 -16.10 6.06 -11.93
CA ARG A 283 -15.71 5.62 -10.58
C ARG A 283 -15.59 4.09 -10.53
N ASN A 284 -14.65 3.60 -9.74
CA ASN A 284 -14.31 2.18 -9.62
C ASN A 284 -13.68 1.87 -8.25
N GLY A 285 -13.09 0.68 -8.10
CA GLY A 285 -12.43 0.23 -6.85
C GLY A 285 -11.37 1.21 -6.33
N HIS A 286 -10.61 1.85 -7.21
CA HIS A 286 -9.63 2.88 -6.81
C HIS A 286 -10.31 4.07 -6.12
N HIS A 287 -11.48 4.49 -6.61
CA HIS A 287 -12.23 5.58 -6.00
C HIS A 287 -12.82 5.16 -4.65
N LEU A 288 -13.33 3.92 -4.56
CA LEU A 288 -13.84 3.36 -3.30
C LEU A 288 -12.75 3.20 -2.23
N ALA A 289 -11.48 3.09 -2.63
CA ALA A 289 -10.33 3.00 -1.73
C ALA A 289 -9.97 4.34 -1.07
N GLN A 290 -10.24 5.47 -1.73
CA GLN A 290 -9.77 6.80 -1.30
C GLN A 290 -10.18 7.19 0.13
N PRO A 291 -11.43 6.93 0.59
CA PRO A 291 -11.80 7.21 1.98
C PRO A 291 -10.92 6.46 2.99
N LEU A 292 -10.63 5.17 2.75
CA LEU A 292 -9.79 4.40 3.66
C LEU A 292 -8.33 4.89 3.63
N THR A 293 -7.77 5.11 2.43
CA THR A 293 -6.41 5.63 2.26
C THR A 293 -6.24 6.97 2.97
N GLY A 294 -7.22 7.87 2.82
CA GLY A 294 -7.17 9.18 3.43
C GLY A 294 -7.19 9.12 4.97
N ALA A 295 -8.00 8.24 5.58
CA ALA A 295 -8.06 8.14 7.05
C ALA A 295 -6.72 7.66 7.64
N ILE A 296 -6.09 6.68 6.98
CA ILE A 296 -4.80 6.13 7.41
C ILE A 296 -3.68 7.14 7.16
N PHE A 297 -3.73 7.87 6.04
CA PHE A 297 -2.80 8.96 5.76
C PHE A 297 -2.90 10.06 6.83
N ASP A 298 -4.10 10.50 7.20
CA ASP A 298 -4.27 11.51 8.26
C ASP A 298 -3.67 11.01 9.59
N SER A 299 -3.81 9.71 9.91
CA SER A 299 -3.16 9.12 11.09
C SER A 299 -1.63 9.24 11.06
N LEU A 300 -0.99 9.12 9.89
CA LEU A 300 0.45 9.38 9.72
C LEU A 300 0.79 10.83 10.05
N ILE A 301 -0.02 11.77 9.55
CA ILE A 301 0.18 13.20 9.78
C ILE A 301 0.03 13.54 11.27
N GLU A 302 -1.00 13.02 11.94
CA GLU A 302 -1.22 13.21 13.39
C GLU A 302 -0.01 12.72 14.21
N ILE A 303 0.54 11.52 13.90
CA ILE A 303 1.73 10.99 14.59
C ILE A 303 2.96 11.86 14.33
N TYR A 304 3.16 12.31 13.10
CA TYR A 304 4.26 13.19 12.73
C TYR A 304 4.19 14.52 13.51
N GLN A 305 3.01 15.14 13.56
CA GLN A 305 2.80 16.41 14.27
C GLN A 305 3.03 16.25 15.78
N ASP A 306 2.56 15.15 16.37
CA ASP A 306 2.86 14.82 17.76
C ASP A 306 4.36 14.65 17.99
N GLY A 307 5.06 14.01 17.06
CA GLY A 307 6.51 13.87 17.06
C GLY A 307 7.22 15.23 17.09
N LEU A 308 6.77 16.19 16.27
CA LEU A 308 7.29 17.55 16.26
C LEU A 308 6.99 18.31 17.56
N ALA A 309 5.77 18.22 18.08
CA ALA A 309 5.34 18.89 19.30
C ALA A 309 6.11 18.38 20.52
N GLN A 310 6.27 17.07 20.66
CA GLN A 310 7.02 16.44 21.76
C GLN A 310 8.50 16.84 21.76
N ARG A 311 9.07 17.09 20.58
CA ARG A 311 10.45 17.58 20.40
C ARG A 311 10.56 19.11 20.57
N GLY A 312 9.45 19.80 20.80
CA GLY A 312 9.41 21.26 20.94
C GLY A 312 9.70 22.02 19.64
N LEU A 313 9.55 21.35 18.49
CA LEU A 313 9.85 21.90 17.16
C LEU A 313 8.72 22.81 16.67
N ILE A 314 7.50 22.57 17.14
CA ILE A 314 6.33 23.44 16.96
C ILE A 314 5.82 23.88 18.33
N ALA A 315 5.39 25.14 18.46
CA ALA A 315 4.87 25.67 19.71
C ALA A 315 3.51 25.02 20.03
N GLY A 316 3.26 24.65 21.29
CA GLY A 316 2.00 23.99 21.69
C GLY A 316 0.71 24.80 21.49
N GLY A 317 0.80 26.09 21.12
CA GLY A 317 -0.35 26.92 20.70
C GLY A 317 -0.59 26.95 19.18
N LEU A 318 0.29 26.32 18.40
CA LEU A 318 0.20 26.07 16.95
C LEU A 318 0.00 24.59 16.66
N ASP A 319 -0.38 23.84 17.68
CA ASP A 319 -0.66 22.42 17.65
C ASP A 319 -2.03 22.20 17.00
N PRO A 320 -2.09 21.63 15.78
CA PRO A 320 -3.33 21.51 15.02
C PRO A 320 -4.26 20.41 15.53
N ARG A 321 -3.91 19.71 16.62
CA ARG A 321 -4.72 18.62 17.16
C ARG A 321 -6.18 19.03 17.38
N GLY A 322 -7.09 18.34 16.69
CA GLY A 322 -8.53 18.57 16.77
C GLY A 322 -9.04 19.78 15.99
N TRP A 323 -8.20 20.40 15.16
CA TRP A 323 -8.66 21.37 14.17
C TRP A 323 -9.36 20.65 13.04
N ASP A 324 -10.51 21.17 12.62
CA ASP A 324 -11.06 20.80 11.33
C ASP A 324 -10.20 21.41 10.20
N ARG A 325 -10.41 20.93 8.97
CA ARG A 325 -9.63 21.40 7.81
C ARG A 325 -9.75 22.91 7.57
N GLU A 326 -10.86 23.55 7.98
CA GLU A 326 -11.02 25.01 7.87
C GLU A 326 -10.13 25.76 8.87
N ALA A 327 -10.01 25.27 10.10
CA ALA A 327 -9.11 25.82 11.12
C ALA A 327 -7.62 25.63 10.77
N VAL A 328 -7.27 24.50 10.15
CA VAL A 328 -5.93 24.27 9.57
C VAL A 328 -5.65 25.28 8.45
N ALA A 329 -6.59 25.50 7.52
CA ALA A 329 -6.44 26.47 6.44
C ALA A 329 -6.30 27.92 6.96
N GLY A 330 -7.03 28.30 8.00
CA GLY A 330 -7.00 29.65 8.59
C GLY A 330 -5.73 29.99 9.37
N SER A 331 -4.98 28.99 9.83
CA SER A 331 -3.75 29.16 10.61
C SER A 331 -2.50 28.69 9.86
N LEU A 332 -2.67 28.20 8.63
CA LEU A 332 -1.65 27.55 7.81
C LEU A 332 -0.44 28.46 7.59
N GLU A 333 -0.64 29.75 7.31
CA GLU A 333 0.47 30.69 7.08
C GLU A 333 1.33 30.92 8.34
N GLY A 334 0.70 31.03 9.51
CA GLY A 334 1.39 31.18 10.78
C GLY A 334 2.14 29.91 11.19
N PHE A 335 1.50 28.76 11.00
CA PHE A 335 2.13 27.45 11.20
C PHE A 335 3.30 27.23 10.23
N GLN A 336 3.13 27.55 8.95
CA GLN A 336 4.14 27.44 7.91
C GLN A 336 5.39 28.25 8.25
N ALA A 337 5.22 29.50 8.65
CA ALA A 337 6.33 30.38 9.03
C ALA A 337 7.06 29.86 10.28
N ALA A 338 6.32 29.38 11.29
CA ALA A 338 6.92 28.80 12.49
C ALA A 338 7.68 27.51 12.20
N SER A 339 7.07 26.60 11.43
CA SER A 339 7.66 25.34 10.98
C SER A 339 8.92 25.56 10.17
N SER A 340 8.89 26.46 9.18
CA SER A 340 10.04 26.73 8.30
C SER A 340 11.25 27.29 9.07
N ASN A 341 11.01 28.19 10.03
CA ASN A 341 12.08 28.73 10.88
C ASN A 341 12.68 27.67 11.80
N SER A 342 11.86 26.77 12.36
CA SER A 342 12.30 25.66 13.19
C SER A 342 13.08 24.63 12.38
N LEU A 343 12.59 24.30 11.18
CA LEU A 343 13.22 23.37 10.26
C LEU A 343 14.66 23.77 9.91
N ALA A 344 14.88 25.05 9.61
CA ALA A 344 16.22 25.57 9.29
C ALA A 344 17.25 25.32 10.41
N LEU A 345 16.80 25.18 11.66
CA LEU A 345 17.64 24.94 12.83
C LEU A 345 17.67 23.47 13.27
N HIS A 346 16.65 22.68 12.90
CA HIS A 346 16.38 21.36 13.46
C HIS A 346 16.00 20.29 12.42
N ARG A 347 16.44 20.43 11.16
CA ARG A 347 16.15 19.51 10.05
C ARG A 347 16.25 18.01 10.40
N PRO A 348 17.31 17.50 11.07
CA PRO A 348 17.37 16.09 11.46
C PRO A 348 16.18 15.65 12.32
N ALA A 349 15.70 16.51 13.22
CA ALA A 349 14.60 16.17 14.12
C ALA A 349 13.22 16.13 13.42
N PHE A 350 13.07 16.84 12.31
CA PHE A 350 11.90 16.73 11.42
C PHE A 350 11.91 15.39 10.68
N LEU A 351 13.06 15.01 10.12
CA LEU A 351 13.24 13.70 9.46
C LEU A 351 13.02 12.54 10.45
N ASP A 352 13.56 12.66 11.68
CA ASP A 352 13.34 11.66 12.74
C ASP A 352 11.85 11.49 13.07
N ALA A 353 11.09 12.59 13.13
CA ALA A 353 9.65 12.53 13.40
C ALA A 353 8.89 11.88 12.23
N LEU A 354 9.27 12.17 10.98
CA LEU A 354 8.67 11.56 9.79
C LEU A 354 8.94 10.06 9.72
N ASN A 355 10.20 9.65 9.96
CA ASN A 355 10.59 8.24 9.97
C ASN A 355 9.86 7.48 11.09
N GLU A 356 9.73 8.06 12.28
CA GLU A 356 8.97 7.46 13.37
C GLU A 356 7.48 7.30 13.02
N ALA A 357 6.85 8.30 12.39
CA ALA A 357 5.46 8.22 11.95
C ALA A 357 5.27 7.14 10.88
N ARG A 358 6.13 7.11 9.86
CA ARG A 358 6.16 6.08 8.81
C ARG A 358 6.22 4.68 9.42
N ASP A 359 7.19 4.44 10.30
CA ASP A 359 7.44 3.13 10.89
C ASP A 359 6.28 2.68 11.80
N ILE A 360 5.69 3.59 12.57
CA ILE A 360 4.53 3.29 13.43
C ILE A 360 3.32 2.89 12.57
N VAL A 361 3.04 3.63 11.50
CA VAL A 361 1.93 3.30 10.59
C VAL A 361 2.18 1.97 9.87
N GLY A 362 3.39 1.74 9.35
CA GLY A 362 3.76 0.47 8.73
C GLY A 362 3.60 -0.72 9.67
N LEU A 363 4.05 -0.61 10.92
CA LEU A 363 3.85 -1.62 11.96
C LEU A 363 2.37 -1.83 12.31
N ALA A 364 1.57 -0.76 12.37
CA ALA A 364 0.15 -0.84 12.65
C ALA A 364 -0.59 -1.58 11.54
N LEU A 365 -0.31 -1.27 10.27
CA LEU A 365 -0.88 -1.96 9.11
C LEU A 365 -0.50 -3.44 9.10
N ALA A 366 0.77 -3.76 9.30
CA ALA A 366 1.26 -5.14 9.38
C ALA A 366 0.54 -5.96 10.47
N ARG A 367 0.25 -5.35 11.64
CA ARG A 367 -0.54 -5.99 12.71
C ARG A 367 -2.00 -6.11 12.35
N THR A 368 -2.55 -5.12 11.66
CA THR A 368 -3.96 -5.07 11.24
C THR A 368 -4.25 -6.22 10.29
N TRP A 369 -3.46 -6.38 9.23
CA TRP A 369 -3.70 -7.40 8.20
C TRP A 369 -3.73 -8.82 8.78
N ARG A 370 -2.85 -9.12 9.73
CA ARG A 370 -2.78 -10.42 10.41
C ARG A 370 -3.99 -10.76 11.30
N ARG A 371 -4.89 -9.81 11.53
CA ARG A 371 -6.08 -9.95 12.39
C ARG A 371 -7.38 -9.90 11.61
N LEU A 372 -7.35 -9.45 10.37
CA LEU A 372 -8.53 -9.37 9.51
C LEU A 372 -8.87 -10.75 8.95
N ASP A 373 -10.15 -10.98 8.69
CA ASP A 373 -10.65 -12.14 7.97
C ASP A 373 -11.00 -11.70 6.54
N PRO A 374 -10.36 -12.24 5.49
CA PRO A 374 -10.67 -11.88 4.10
C PRO A 374 -12.14 -12.13 3.75
N ASN A 375 -12.82 -13.10 4.39
CA ASN A 375 -14.20 -13.45 4.05
C ASN A 375 -15.26 -12.49 4.60
N ASN A 376 -14.88 -11.65 5.57
CA ASN A 376 -15.81 -10.76 6.26
C ASN A 376 -15.23 -9.35 6.41
N LEU A 377 -14.38 -8.94 5.46
CA LEU A 377 -13.71 -7.65 5.50
C LEU A 377 -14.72 -6.52 5.27
N SER A 378 -14.75 -5.57 6.21
CA SER A 378 -15.40 -4.27 6.05
C SER A 378 -14.46 -3.14 6.49
N PHE A 379 -14.63 -1.94 5.96
CA PHE A 379 -13.85 -0.77 6.37
C PHE A 379 -14.02 -0.47 7.86
N ALA A 380 -15.18 -0.76 8.45
CA ALA A 380 -15.39 -0.60 9.87
C ALA A 380 -14.53 -1.56 10.71
N ASP A 381 -14.39 -2.81 10.26
CA ASP A 381 -13.54 -3.80 10.93
C ASP A 381 -12.06 -3.47 10.72
N VAL A 382 -11.68 -2.94 9.56
CA VAL A 382 -10.32 -2.40 9.32
C VAL A 382 -10.03 -1.25 10.29
N ALA A 383 -10.93 -0.26 10.40
CA ALA A 383 -10.75 0.89 11.27
C ALA A 383 -10.61 0.46 12.74
N GLY A 384 -11.50 -0.39 13.25
CA GLY A 384 -11.41 -0.91 14.62
C GLY A 384 -10.11 -1.65 14.89
N THR A 385 -9.73 -2.57 13.98
CA THR A 385 -8.51 -3.37 14.12
C THR A 385 -7.23 -2.52 14.05
N TYR A 386 -7.22 -1.53 13.18
CA TYR A 386 -6.12 -0.57 13.04
C TYR A 386 -5.94 0.28 14.29
N LEU A 387 -7.03 0.77 14.87
CA LEU A 387 -6.99 1.55 16.11
C LEU A 387 -6.51 0.72 17.31
N ASP A 388 -6.92 -0.55 17.39
CA ASP A 388 -6.39 -1.49 18.39
C ASP A 388 -4.87 -1.67 18.21
N ALA A 389 -4.40 -1.84 16.97
CA ALA A 389 -2.97 -1.96 16.68
C ALA A 389 -2.19 -0.68 17.04
N MET A 390 -2.76 0.50 16.76
CA MET A 390 -2.20 1.79 17.16
C MET A 390 -2.10 1.94 18.68
N ALA A 391 -3.13 1.54 19.41
CA ALA A 391 -3.13 1.57 20.87
C ALA A 391 -1.96 0.73 21.45
N GLU A 392 -1.77 -0.48 20.92
CA GLU A 392 -0.67 -1.37 21.32
C GLU A 392 0.72 -0.84 20.96
N LEU A 393 0.81 0.06 19.97
CA LEU A 393 2.04 0.73 19.56
C LEU A 393 2.29 2.02 20.36
N GLY A 394 1.49 2.28 21.40
CA GLY A 394 1.66 3.44 22.29
C GLY A 394 0.95 4.70 21.81
N GLN A 395 0.17 4.64 20.73
CA GLN A 395 -0.59 5.75 20.18
C GLN A 395 -1.97 5.92 20.85
N GLY A 396 -2.13 5.43 22.09
CA GLY A 396 -3.38 5.51 22.86
C GLY A 396 -3.92 6.95 23.03
N HIS A 397 -3.03 7.94 23.04
CA HIS A 397 -3.38 9.36 23.14
C HIS A 397 -3.97 9.94 21.85
N ASN A 398 -3.70 9.31 20.70
CA ASN A 398 -4.18 9.75 19.37
C ASN A 398 -5.42 9.02 18.88
N LEU A 399 -5.89 8.00 19.60
CA LEU A 399 -7.05 7.19 19.16
C LEU A 399 -8.30 8.02 18.89
N GLU A 400 -8.53 9.09 19.66
CA GLU A 400 -9.67 9.96 19.43
C GLU A 400 -9.53 10.73 18.10
N ALA A 401 -8.35 11.27 17.79
CA ALA A 401 -8.07 11.96 16.54
C ALA A 401 -8.23 11.00 15.35
N PHE A 402 -7.56 9.84 15.40
CA PHE A 402 -7.65 8.82 14.37
C PHE A 402 -9.10 8.37 14.13
N ALA A 403 -9.88 8.15 15.20
CA ALA A 403 -11.29 7.79 15.07
C ALA A 403 -12.09 8.88 14.35
N ARG A 404 -11.80 10.17 14.60
CA ARG A 404 -12.44 11.27 13.84
C ARG A 404 -12.07 11.23 12.36
N ASP A 405 -10.84 10.87 12.01
CA ASP A 405 -10.40 10.79 10.60
C ASP A 405 -11.16 9.74 9.80
N PHE A 406 -11.46 8.58 10.41
CA PHE A 406 -12.33 7.56 9.84
C PHE A 406 -13.78 8.04 9.76
N LEU A 407 -14.32 8.60 10.85
CA LEU A 407 -15.71 9.07 10.91
C LEU A 407 -15.98 10.22 9.93
N ALA A 408 -15.03 11.14 9.76
CA ALA A 408 -15.11 12.25 8.80
C ALA A 408 -15.25 11.75 7.36
N ARG A 409 -14.81 10.51 7.10
CA ARG A 409 -14.90 9.84 5.80
C ARG A 409 -16.09 8.89 5.69
N GLY A 410 -16.96 8.85 6.70
CA GLY A 410 -18.12 7.98 6.74
C GLY A 410 -17.76 6.50 6.96
N ILE A 411 -16.61 6.22 7.56
CA ILE A 411 -16.21 4.88 7.97
C ILE A 411 -16.54 4.72 9.45
N ASP A 412 -17.43 3.78 9.77
CA ASP A 412 -17.83 3.52 11.15
C ASP A 412 -16.65 3.00 11.98
N VAL A 413 -16.53 3.47 13.23
CA VAL A 413 -15.50 3.02 14.17
C VAL A 413 -16.15 2.23 15.31
N PRO A 414 -16.02 0.89 15.33
CA PRO A 414 -16.64 0.07 16.35
C PRO A 414 -16.15 0.39 17.77
N GLY A 415 -17.07 0.58 18.71
CA GLY A 415 -16.74 0.65 20.14
C GLY A 415 -16.18 1.99 20.64
N ILE A 416 -15.99 2.99 19.77
CA ILE A 416 -15.57 4.34 20.15
C ILE A 416 -16.74 5.31 19.95
N ASN A 417 -17.09 6.06 21.00
CA ASN A 417 -18.08 7.13 20.93
C ASN A 417 -17.36 8.48 21.02
N VAL A 418 -17.22 9.19 19.90
CA VAL A 418 -16.57 10.51 19.85
C VAL A 418 -17.63 11.62 19.99
N PRO A 419 -17.59 12.46 21.05
CA PRO A 419 -18.54 13.55 21.22
C PRO A 419 -18.49 14.55 20.06
N GLY A 420 -19.66 14.92 19.51
CA GLY A 420 -19.78 15.99 18.50
C GLY A 420 -19.83 15.53 17.04
N ILE A 421 -19.57 14.25 16.76
CA ILE A 421 -19.79 13.66 15.42
C ILE A 421 -21.06 12.81 15.47
N ASN A 422 -22.15 13.31 14.87
CA ASN A 422 -23.35 12.51 14.63
C ASN A 422 -23.08 11.54 13.47
N VAL A 423 -22.60 10.34 13.80
CA VAL A 423 -22.70 9.21 12.87
C VAL A 423 -24.19 8.91 12.75
N GLY A 424 -24.75 9.06 11.56
CA GLY A 424 -26.14 8.67 11.28
C GLY A 424 -26.30 7.20 11.67
N GLY A 425 -26.95 6.95 12.81
CA GLY A 425 -26.93 5.66 13.49
C GLY A 425 -27.51 4.54 12.64
N GLY A 426 -26.64 3.81 11.95
CA GLY A 426 -26.85 2.43 11.56
C GLY A 426 -26.45 1.54 12.73
N GLY A 427 -27.35 1.37 13.70
CA GLY A 427 -27.10 0.48 14.84
C GLY A 427 -26.70 -0.91 14.37
N ARG A 428 -25.51 -1.38 14.78
CA ARG A 428 -25.16 -2.81 14.74
C ARG A 428 -26.25 -3.62 15.45
N PRO A 429 -26.73 -4.75 14.91
CA PRO A 429 -27.37 -5.74 15.75
C PRO A 429 -26.29 -6.34 16.66
N VAL A 430 -26.45 -6.15 17.96
CA VAL A 430 -25.80 -7.01 18.96
C VAL A 430 -26.28 -8.44 18.70
N GLU A 431 -25.37 -9.38 18.42
CA GLU A 431 -25.45 -10.77 18.94
C GLU A 431 -24.33 -11.68 18.41
N ASP A 432 -23.32 -11.93 19.25
CA ASP A 432 -22.63 -13.24 19.26
C ASP A 432 -22.40 -13.76 20.70
N SER A 433 -23.20 -13.25 21.64
CA SER A 433 -23.25 -13.78 22.99
C SER A 433 -24.08 -15.08 23.00
N PRO A 434 -23.68 -16.11 23.77
CA PRO A 434 -24.49 -17.32 23.88
C PRO A 434 -25.89 -16.96 24.39
N PRO A 435 -26.97 -17.43 23.73
CA PRO A 435 -28.32 -17.15 24.18
C PRO A 435 -28.51 -17.62 25.63
N PRO A 436 -29.22 -16.86 26.48
CA PRO A 436 -29.38 -17.20 27.89
C PRO A 436 -30.03 -18.57 28.06
N ALA A 437 -29.80 -19.23 29.20
CA ALA A 437 -30.29 -20.59 29.45
C ALA A 437 -31.83 -20.74 29.38
N SER A 438 -32.56 -19.62 29.52
CA SER A 438 -34.01 -19.50 29.37
C SER A 438 -34.50 -19.43 27.92
N ALA A 439 -33.60 -19.28 26.93
CA ALA A 439 -33.98 -19.17 25.53
C ALA A 439 -34.62 -20.46 24.99
N PRO A 440 -35.60 -20.35 24.07
CA PRO A 440 -36.22 -21.51 23.41
C PRO A 440 -35.16 -22.44 22.80
N TYR A 441 -35.39 -23.75 22.90
CA TYR A 441 -34.43 -24.77 22.44
C TYR A 441 -34.01 -24.57 20.97
N LEU A 442 -34.94 -24.18 20.09
CA LEU A 442 -34.67 -23.90 18.68
C LEU A 442 -33.67 -22.76 18.47
N VAL A 443 -33.73 -21.70 19.29
CA VAL A 443 -32.79 -20.56 19.23
C VAL A 443 -31.39 -20.99 19.68
N ARG A 444 -31.30 -21.77 20.77
CA ARG A 444 -30.04 -22.35 21.24
C ARG A 444 -29.46 -23.35 20.24
N TRP A 445 -30.30 -24.17 19.62
CA TRP A 445 -29.90 -25.13 18.60
C TRP A 445 -29.38 -24.43 17.34
N GLN A 446 -30.05 -23.38 16.86
CA GLN A 446 -29.59 -22.58 15.71
C GLN A 446 -28.28 -21.83 16.00
N TRP A 447 -28.06 -21.34 17.22
CA TRP A 447 -26.77 -20.76 17.64
C TRP A 447 -25.65 -21.82 17.67
N ILE A 448 -25.90 -23.01 18.22
CA ILE A 448 -24.94 -24.14 18.21
C ILE A 448 -24.64 -24.63 16.79
N GLN A 449 -25.63 -24.68 15.89
CA GLN A 449 -25.44 -25.08 14.50
C GLN A 449 -24.62 -24.05 13.70
N ARG A 450 -24.83 -22.75 13.95
CA ARG A 450 -23.98 -21.68 13.37
C ARG A 450 -22.52 -21.82 13.81
N ARG A 451 -22.26 -22.08 15.10
CA ARG A 451 -20.90 -22.37 15.58
C ARG A 451 -20.29 -23.64 15.01
N ARG A 452 -21.09 -24.69 14.81
CA ARG A 452 -20.60 -25.96 14.23
C ARG A 452 -20.26 -25.85 12.75
N ARG A 453 -20.98 -25.02 11.98
CA ARG A 453 -20.61 -24.69 10.59
C ARG A 453 -19.33 -23.85 10.53
N ASN A 454 -19.22 -22.81 11.35
CA ASN A 454 -18.01 -21.98 11.38
C ASN A 454 -16.76 -22.75 11.83
N LEU A 455 -16.90 -23.80 12.66
CA LEU A 455 -15.80 -24.68 13.05
C LEU A 455 -15.49 -25.79 12.02
N SER A 456 -16.46 -26.21 11.19
CA SER A 456 -16.19 -27.15 10.10
C SER A 456 -15.54 -26.46 8.91
N ASP A 457 -15.86 -25.19 8.67
CA ASP A 457 -15.36 -24.42 7.53
C ASP A 457 -13.97 -23.82 7.83
N ALA A 458 -13.65 -23.56 9.10
CA ALA A 458 -12.30 -23.17 9.54
C ALA A 458 -11.24 -24.28 9.41
N GLN A 459 -11.62 -25.52 9.10
CA GLN A 459 -10.70 -26.63 8.81
C GLN A 459 -10.60 -26.97 7.31
N ALA A 460 -11.25 -26.21 6.44
CA ALA A 460 -11.19 -26.37 4.99
C ALA A 460 -10.57 -25.13 4.33
N GLY A 461 -9.39 -24.70 4.80
CA GLY A 461 -8.62 -23.61 4.21
C GLY A 461 -7.78 -24.06 3.01
N VAL A 462 -8.44 -24.59 1.97
CA VAL A 462 -7.89 -24.67 0.61
C VAL A 462 -9.04 -24.28 -0.32
N PRO A 463 -8.87 -23.28 -1.21
CA PRO A 463 -9.92 -22.90 -2.15
C PRO A 463 -10.40 -24.12 -2.95
N GLU A 464 -11.71 -24.30 -3.06
CA GLU A 464 -12.31 -25.25 -3.99
C GLU A 464 -11.98 -24.83 -5.43
N GLY A 465 -10.89 -25.39 -5.98
CA GLY A 465 -10.63 -25.49 -7.41
C GLY A 465 -10.26 -24.21 -8.18
N VAL A 466 -9.79 -24.44 -9.41
CA VAL A 466 -9.37 -23.45 -10.43
C VAL A 466 -10.44 -22.38 -10.71
N ASP A 467 -11.73 -22.70 -10.52
CA ASP A 467 -12.86 -21.80 -10.77
C ASP A 467 -12.94 -20.62 -9.77
N SER A 468 -12.53 -20.84 -8.51
CA SER A 468 -12.45 -19.76 -7.52
C SER A 468 -11.33 -18.78 -7.85
N TYR A 469 -10.21 -19.29 -8.36
CA TYR A 469 -9.07 -18.50 -8.80
C TYR A 469 -9.35 -17.70 -10.05
N GLU A 470 -9.92 -18.29 -11.10
CA GLU A 470 -10.27 -17.58 -12.32
C GLU A 470 -11.19 -16.38 -12.02
N ARG A 471 -12.16 -16.57 -11.12
CA ARG A 471 -13.08 -15.51 -10.72
C ARG A 471 -12.38 -14.40 -9.93
N VAL A 472 -11.53 -14.75 -8.96
CA VAL A 472 -10.73 -13.75 -8.22
C VAL A 472 -9.79 -13.01 -9.16
N TYR A 473 -9.07 -13.74 -10.02
CA TYR A 473 -8.16 -13.19 -11.02
C TYR A 473 -8.87 -12.18 -11.93
N ARG A 474 -10.01 -12.56 -12.54
CA ARG A 474 -10.76 -11.65 -13.43
C ARG A 474 -11.24 -10.38 -12.72
N MET A 475 -11.48 -10.42 -11.41
CA MET A 475 -11.88 -9.23 -10.65
C MET A 475 -10.69 -8.33 -10.26
N PHE A 476 -9.47 -8.89 -10.19
CA PHE A 476 -8.20 -8.15 -10.02
C PHE A 476 -7.55 -7.76 -11.35
N ASP A 477 -7.91 -8.38 -12.47
CA ASP A 477 -7.51 -8.06 -13.86
C ASP A 477 -8.06 -6.69 -14.35
N HIS A 478 -8.60 -5.91 -13.42
CA HIS A 478 -9.05 -4.52 -13.59
C HIS A 478 -8.20 -3.53 -12.79
N SER A 479 -7.40 -4.02 -11.84
CA SER A 479 -6.45 -3.19 -11.10
C SER A 479 -5.57 -2.51 -12.12
N PHE A 480 -5.57 -1.19 -12.03
CA PHE A 480 -4.83 -0.26 -12.85
C PHE A 480 -5.37 0.15 -14.24
N ARG A 481 -6.54 -0.26 -14.77
CA ARG A 481 -7.02 0.35 -16.05
C ARG A 481 -7.16 1.87 -15.95
N LEU A 482 -6.22 2.62 -16.53
CA LEU A 482 -6.29 4.08 -16.64
C LEU A 482 -7.41 4.40 -17.63
N GLY A 483 -8.43 5.10 -17.15
CA GLY A 483 -9.48 5.64 -18.00
C GLY A 483 -8.85 6.54 -19.08
N MET A 484 -9.36 6.40 -20.30
CA MET A 484 -9.01 7.24 -21.46
C MET A 484 -9.13 8.73 -21.18
#